data_AF-A0A7S0PHG2-F1
#
_entry.id   AF-A0A7S0PHG2-F1
#
_cell.length_a   1.000
_cell.length_b   1.000
_cell.length_c   1.000
_cell.angle_alpha   90.00
_cell.angle_beta   90.00
_cell.angle_gamma   90.00
#
_symmetry.space_group_name_H-M   'P 1'
#
loop_
_entity.id
_entity.type
_entity.pdbx_description
1 polymer ?
#
loop_
_entity_poly.entity_id
_entity_poly.type
_entity_poly.pdbx_seq_one_letter_code
_entity_poly.pdbx_strand_id
1 'polypeptide(L)'
;KDFTIFFGTDNFADENIQNAIDKSKNWIDSSDVQRGEAIVQNIKLNVMIIFAMRKFYDALFDCKISPEDDRSIGLQSWDEGVAYFSGSLEGGRDNVASNGVLLMKTASEMCLHFEICVEGETAPIVVELISLFNNGIKFVVEGKCDDIESTIGNIEYVMLVPLVQGIIHYALINEKLDRGSFDGSLAIGDAFARALVPHISAFDSNSASDVDNNMSFTTTRKPVQDGSMEVANALDTAIDKGLKVECQLIGSEDNINLECEDSEDAAFAKYSVSTIILSVFAVIFGL
;
A
#
# COMPACT_ATOMS: atom_id res chain seq x y z
N LYS A 1 16.12 0.02 2.17
CA LYS A 1 17.21 0.73 2.91
C LYS A 1 16.63 1.87 3.73
N ASP A 2 15.59 2.53 3.23
CA ASP A 2 15.01 3.72 3.84
C ASP A 2 14.30 3.43 5.17
N PHE A 3 13.62 2.28 5.31
CA PHE A 3 13.05 1.81 6.58
C PHE A 3 14.09 1.69 7.70
N THR A 4 15.23 1.04 7.43
CA THR A 4 16.29 0.88 8.44
C THR A 4 16.94 2.21 8.80
N ILE A 5 17.09 3.13 7.84
CA ILE A 5 17.61 4.47 8.11
C ILE A 5 16.63 5.25 9.00
N PHE A 6 15.36 5.23 8.66
CA PHE A 6 14.32 5.98 9.37
C PHE A 6 14.09 5.45 10.78
N PHE A 7 13.88 4.15 10.94
CA PHE A 7 13.59 3.53 12.24
C PHE A 7 14.84 3.19 13.05
N GLY A 8 16.03 3.20 12.43
CA GLY A 8 17.29 2.81 13.08
C GLY A 8 17.43 1.29 13.33
N THR A 9 16.53 0.46 12.81
CA THR A 9 16.49 -0.99 12.98
C THR A 9 15.95 -1.67 11.72
N ASP A 10 16.41 -2.87 11.42
CA ASP A 10 15.87 -3.72 10.35
C ASP A 10 14.64 -4.51 10.79
N ASN A 11 14.36 -4.58 12.10
CA ASN A 11 13.22 -5.31 12.68
C ASN A 11 12.08 -4.38 13.10
N PHE A 12 11.94 -3.21 12.47
CA PHE A 12 11.02 -2.14 12.91
C PHE A 12 9.55 -2.63 13.07
N ALA A 13 9.07 -3.50 12.18
CA ALA A 13 7.72 -4.03 12.22
C ALA A 13 7.56 -5.06 13.36
N ASP A 14 8.52 -5.98 13.51
CA ASP A 14 8.52 -6.96 14.61
C ASP A 14 8.63 -6.26 15.96
N GLU A 15 9.55 -5.30 16.12
CA GLU A 15 9.69 -4.54 17.35
C GLU A 15 8.37 -3.85 17.75
N ASN A 16 7.65 -3.23 16.80
CA ASN A 16 6.36 -2.61 17.11
C ASN A 16 5.31 -3.65 17.52
N ILE A 17 5.25 -4.79 16.83
CA ILE A 17 4.35 -5.91 17.14
C ILE A 17 4.65 -6.49 18.54
N GLN A 18 5.92 -6.79 18.84
CA GLN A 18 6.33 -7.30 20.15
C GLN A 18 6.04 -6.29 21.26
N ASN A 19 6.32 -5.00 21.03
CA ASN A 19 6.00 -3.96 22.00
C ASN A 19 4.49 -3.86 22.27
N ALA A 20 3.64 -4.07 21.27
CA ALA A 20 2.19 -4.14 21.44
C ALA A 20 1.74 -5.41 22.18
N ILE A 21 2.38 -6.57 21.94
CA ILE A 21 2.10 -7.82 22.67
C ILE A 21 2.48 -7.66 24.15
N ASP A 22 3.68 -7.15 24.42
CA ASP A 22 4.28 -7.05 25.75
C ASP A 22 3.79 -5.84 26.56
N LYS A 23 2.95 -4.98 25.97
CA LYS A 23 2.53 -3.69 26.54
C LYS A 23 3.72 -2.83 26.97
N SER A 24 4.71 -2.70 26.10
CA SER A 24 5.94 -1.98 26.37
C SER A 24 6.00 -0.65 25.59
N LYS A 25 6.94 0.23 25.94
CA LYS A 25 7.17 1.52 25.27
C LYS A 25 5.89 2.35 25.18
N ASN A 26 5.47 2.75 23.98
CA ASN A 26 4.28 3.57 23.75
C ASN A 26 2.97 2.81 24.03
N TRP A 27 3.02 1.48 24.19
CA TRP A 27 1.85 0.61 24.38
C TRP A 27 1.49 0.34 25.85
N ILE A 28 2.22 0.89 26.84
CA ILE A 28 1.99 0.64 28.27
C ILE A 28 0.53 0.89 28.68
N ASP A 29 -0.01 2.04 28.28
CA ASP A 29 -1.37 2.47 28.65
C ASP A 29 -2.43 2.14 27.58
N SER A 30 -2.11 1.30 26.60
CA SER A 30 -3.02 0.99 25.50
C SER A 30 -4.07 -0.08 25.84
N SER A 31 -5.24 0.04 25.22
CA SER A 31 -6.33 -0.93 25.34
C SER A 31 -6.02 -2.23 24.59
N ASP A 32 -6.75 -3.29 24.87
CA ASP A 32 -6.61 -4.56 24.14
C ASP A 32 -7.03 -4.41 22.67
N VAL A 33 -8.02 -3.56 22.39
CA VAL A 33 -8.46 -3.22 21.03
C VAL A 33 -7.34 -2.53 20.25
N GLN A 34 -6.71 -1.52 20.84
CA GLN A 34 -5.60 -0.78 20.22
C GLN A 34 -4.42 -1.71 19.90
N ARG A 35 -4.05 -2.59 20.82
CA ARG A 35 -2.94 -3.53 20.57
C ARG A 35 -3.31 -4.58 19.54
N GLY A 36 -4.55 -5.06 19.55
CA GLY A 36 -5.06 -5.96 18.51
C GLY A 36 -4.94 -5.35 17.12
N GLU A 37 -5.40 -4.10 16.96
CA GLU A 37 -5.25 -3.37 15.70
C GLU A 37 -3.78 -3.15 15.34
N ALA A 38 -2.94 -2.72 16.29
CA ALA A 38 -1.52 -2.53 16.05
C ALA A 38 -0.87 -3.79 15.45
N ILE A 39 -1.12 -4.95 16.05
CA ILE A 39 -0.55 -6.23 15.61
C ILE A 39 -1.03 -6.57 14.21
N VAL A 40 -2.35 -6.57 13.97
CA VAL A 40 -2.94 -6.96 12.69
C VAL A 40 -2.52 -6.03 11.57
N GLN A 41 -2.58 -4.72 11.79
CA GLN A 41 -2.25 -3.74 10.76
C GLN A 41 -0.75 -3.67 10.48
N ASN A 42 0.13 -3.87 11.47
CA ASN A 42 1.57 -3.95 11.21
C ASN A 42 1.93 -5.21 10.41
N ILE A 43 1.32 -6.36 10.73
CA ILE A 43 1.50 -7.57 9.91
C ILE A 43 1.07 -7.28 8.47
N LYS A 44 -0.13 -6.73 8.29
CA LYS A 44 -0.69 -6.44 6.97
C LYS A 44 0.14 -5.42 6.16
N LEU A 45 0.42 -4.25 6.74
CA LEU A 45 0.94 -3.09 6.02
C LEU A 45 2.47 -2.97 6.06
N ASN A 46 3.11 -3.53 7.09
CA ASN A 46 4.56 -3.35 7.31
C ASN A 46 5.35 -4.66 7.13
N VAL A 47 4.70 -5.82 7.21
CA VAL A 47 5.35 -7.13 6.99
C VAL A 47 4.98 -7.70 5.62
N MET A 48 3.69 -7.95 5.38
CA MET A 48 3.23 -8.67 4.17
C MET A 48 3.54 -7.92 2.88
N ILE A 49 3.38 -6.60 2.88
CA ILE A 49 3.71 -5.74 1.73
C ILE A 49 5.20 -5.82 1.37
N ILE A 50 6.10 -5.68 2.36
CA ILE A 50 7.55 -5.76 2.13
C ILE A 50 7.92 -7.14 1.60
N PHE A 51 7.29 -8.20 2.12
CA PHE A 51 7.52 -9.55 1.65
C PHE A 51 7.04 -9.77 0.21
N ALA A 52 5.86 -9.25 -0.14
CA ALA A 52 5.35 -9.28 -1.51
C ALA A 52 6.30 -8.58 -2.49
N MET A 53 6.74 -7.37 -2.15
CA MET A 53 7.69 -6.61 -2.97
C MET A 53 9.03 -7.34 -3.11
N ARG A 54 9.51 -7.94 -2.01
CA ARG A 54 10.73 -8.74 -2.06
C ARG A 54 10.63 -9.88 -3.07
N LYS A 55 9.48 -10.55 -3.15
CA LYS A 55 9.25 -11.65 -4.09
C LYS A 55 9.22 -11.20 -5.55
N PHE A 56 8.66 -10.02 -5.84
CA PHE A 56 8.78 -9.45 -7.18
C PHE A 56 10.23 -9.13 -7.55
N TYR A 57 11.03 -8.58 -6.61
CA TYR A 57 12.46 -8.36 -6.84
C TYR A 57 13.28 -9.66 -6.97
N ASP A 58 12.91 -10.72 -6.26
CA ASP A 58 13.51 -12.04 -6.45
C ASP A 58 13.22 -12.55 -7.87
N ALA A 59 12.00 -12.37 -8.40
CA ALA A 59 11.67 -12.70 -9.79
C ALA A 59 12.51 -11.91 -10.82
N LEU A 60 12.74 -10.61 -10.57
CA LEU A 60 13.64 -9.79 -11.39
C LEU A 60 15.08 -10.29 -11.32
N PHE A 61 15.56 -10.62 -10.13
CA PHE A 61 16.90 -11.17 -9.93
C PHE A 61 17.05 -12.48 -10.71
N ASP A 62 16.10 -13.40 -10.56
CA ASP A 62 16.08 -14.68 -11.26
C ASP A 62 16.03 -14.49 -12.78
N CYS A 63 15.27 -13.50 -13.28
CA CYS A 63 15.27 -13.15 -14.70
C CYS A 63 16.68 -12.77 -15.19
N LYS A 64 17.43 -11.99 -14.41
CA LYS A 64 18.77 -11.49 -14.78
C LYS A 64 19.84 -12.57 -14.72
N ILE A 65 19.67 -13.61 -13.90
CA ILE A 65 20.71 -14.64 -13.67
C ILE A 65 20.40 -16.00 -14.29
N SER A 66 19.14 -16.30 -14.62
CA SER A 66 18.72 -17.64 -15.04
C SER A 66 18.96 -17.88 -16.54
N PRO A 67 19.40 -19.10 -16.93
CA PRO A 67 19.48 -19.52 -18.33
C PRO A 67 18.15 -19.32 -19.06
N GLU A 68 18.19 -18.99 -20.36
CA GLU A 68 16.99 -18.63 -21.15
C GLU A 68 15.88 -19.69 -21.15
N ASP A 69 16.22 -20.95 -20.94
CA ASP A 69 15.32 -22.10 -20.95
C ASP A 69 14.70 -22.45 -19.59
N ASP A 70 15.08 -21.77 -18.51
CA ASP A 70 14.47 -21.95 -17.19
C ASP A 70 13.94 -20.62 -16.64
N ARG A 71 12.61 -20.46 -16.71
CA ARG A 71 11.85 -19.33 -16.15
C ARG A 71 10.99 -19.73 -14.94
N SER A 72 11.06 -21.00 -14.54
CA SER A 72 10.15 -21.57 -13.54
C SER A 72 10.32 -20.92 -12.17
N ILE A 73 11.56 -20.65 -11.77
CA ILE A 73 11.90 -20.04 -10.47
C ILE A 73 11.41 -18.59 -10.43
N GLY A 74 11.71 -17.79 -11.47
CA GLY A 74 11.25 -16.41 -11.55
C GLY A 74 9.72 -16.30 -11.57
N LEU A 75 9.03 -17.23 -12.26
CA LEU A 75 7.57 -17.28 -12.28
C LEU A 75 7.01 -17.65 -10.90
N GLN A 76 7.61 -18.62 -10.22
CA GLN A 76 7.24 -18.96 -8.85
C GLN A 76 7.40 -17.76 -7.91
N SER A 77 8.53 -17.06 -7.97
CA SER A 77 8.78 -15.85 -7.17
C SER A 77 7.73 -14.77 -7.46
N TRP A 78 7.36 -14.57 -8.74
CA TRP A 78 6.32 -13.61 -9.11
C TRP A 78 4.94 -13.99 -8.54
N ASP A 79 4.53 -15.25 -8.71
CA ASP A 79 3.26 -15.77 -8.20
C ASP A 79 3.19 -15.71 -6.66
N GLU A 80 4.31 -15.99 -5.98
CA GLU A 80 4.43 -15.81 -4.53
C GLU A 80 4.20 -14.34 -4.14
N GLY A 81 4.78 -13.39 -4.87
CA GLY A 81 4.55 -11.94 -4.67
C GLY A 81 3.07 -11.57 -4.78
N VAL A 82 2.39 -12.03 -5.83
CA VAL A 82 0.93 -11.82 -6.00
C VAL A 82 0.14 -12.44 -4.85
N ALA A 83 0.51 -13.64 -4.41
CA ALA A 83 -0.18 -14.34 -3.33
C ALA A 83 -0.02 -13.63 -1.97
N TYR A 84 1.16 -13.08 -1.67
CA TYR A 84 1.38 -12.30 -0.45
C TYR A 84 0.71 -10.92 -0.48
N PHE A 85 0.52 -10.36 -1.68
CA PHE A 85 -0.16 -9.07 -1.84
C PHE A 85 -1.68 -9.20 -1.71
N SER A 86 -2.25 -10.18 -2.41
CA SER A 86 -3.70 -10.39 -2.47
C SER A 86 -4.20 -11.21 -1.28
N GLY A 87 -3.57 -12.35 -0.98
CA GLY A 87 -4.06 -13.30 0.01
C GLY A 87 -5.13 -14.22 -0.56
N SER A 88 -5.51 -15.23 0.21
CA SER A 88 -6.37 -16.33 -0.26
C SER A 88 -7.87 -16.07 -0.14
N LEU A 89 -8.27 -14.94 0.45
CA LEU A 89 -9.67 -14.64 0.79
C LEU A 89 -10.32 -13.57 -0.09
N GLU A 90 -9.58 -13.00 -1.05
CA GLU A 90 -10.03 -11.95 -1.97
C GLU A 90 -11.07 -12.45 -2.99
N GLY A 91 -11.45 -13.73 -2.99
CA GLY A 91 -12.44 -14.26 -3.93
C GLY A 91 -11.91 -14.48 -5.35
N GLY A 92 -12.84 -14.53 -6.32
CA GLY A 92 -12.53 -14.80 -7.72
C GLY A 92 -12.61 -13.54 -8.58
N ARG A 93 -12.14 -13.63 -9.84
CA ARG A 93 -12.07 -12.50 -10.79
C ARG A 93 -13.38 -11.73 -10.99
N ASP A 94 -14.53 -12.41 -10.87
CA ASP A 94 -15.85 -11.84 -11.11
C ASP A 94 -16.54 -11.31 -9.83
N ASN A 95 -15.91 -11.51 -8.67
CA ASN A 95 -16.41 -11.05 -7.37
C ASN A 95 -15.23 -11.06 -6.38
N VAL A 96 -14.47 -9.95 -6.37
CA VAL A 96 -13.46 -9.72 -5.33
C VAL A 96 -14.20 -9.71 -4.00
N ALA A 97 -14.06 -10.79 -3.24
CA ALA A 97 -14.89 -11.06 -2.09
C ALA A 97 -14.70 -9.99 -1.02
N SER A 98 -15.79 -9.67 -0.31
CA SER A 98 -15.80 -8.80 0.85
C SER A 98 -14.89 -9.25 2.02
N ASN A 99 -14.29 -10.44 1.94
CA ASN A 99 -13.62 -11.12 3.05
C ASN A 99 -12.10 -11.15 2.92
N GLY A 100 -11.54 -10.47 1.91
CA GLY A 100 -10.10 -10.21 1.84
C GLY A 100 -9.57 -9.56 3.12
N VAL A 101 -8.26 -9.65 3.36
CA VAL A 101 -7.64 -9.13 4.60
C VAL A 101 -6.31 -8.45 4.37
N LEU A 102 -5.75 -8.50 3.16
CA LEU A 102 -4.43 -7.93 2.85
C LEU A 102 -4.58 -6.58 2.15
N LEU A 103 -3.53 -6.15 1.44
CA LEU A 103 -3.48 -4.83 0.83
C LEU A 103 -4.53 -4.68 -0.28
N MET A 104 -4.84 -5.74 -1.03
CA MET A 104 -5.86 -5.70 -2.08
C MET A 104 -7.25 -5.32 -1.53
N LYS A 105 -7.68 -5.96 -0.43
CA LYS A 105 -8.88 -5.54 0.29
C LYS A 105 -8.78 -4.12 0.81
N THR A 106 -7.66 -3.76 1.42
CA THR A 106 -7.45 -2.43 1.99
C THR A 106 -7.62 -1.35 0.91
N ALA A 107 -7.06 -1.58 -0.29
CA ALA A 107 -7.21 -0.69 -1.43
C ALA A 107 -8.65 -0.57 -1.92
N SER A 108 -9.40 -1.68 -1.91
CA SER A 108 -10.83 -1.67 -2.23
C SER A 108 -11.66 -0.88 -1.22
N GLU A 109 -11.34 -0.97 0.07
CA GLU A 109 -12.04 -0.24 1.13
C GLU A 109 -11.76 1.26 1.06
N MET A 110 -10.48 1.64 0.92
CA MET A 110 -10.10 3.05 0.81
C MET A 110 -10.73 3.71 -0.42
N CYS A 111 -10.82 3.01 -1.54
CA CYS A 111 -11.47 3.52 -2.74
C CYS A 111 -12.93 3.97 -2.52
N LEU A 112 -13.68 3.31 -1.63
CA LEU A 112 -15.05 3.72 -1.27
C LEU A 112 -15.06 5.01 -0.44
N HIS A 113 -14.13 5.16 0.50
CA HIS A 113 -13.98 6.36 1.33
C HIS A 113 -13.59 7.59 0.50
N PHE A 114 -12.82 7.38 -0.57
CA PHE A 114 -12.30 8.44 -1.41
C PHE A 114 -13.13 8.71 -2.69
N GLU A 115 -14.34 8.14 -2.75
CA GLU A 115 -15.31 8.37 -3.83
C GLU A 115 -14.79 8.04 -5.25
N ILE A 116 -13.83 7.10 -5.36
CA ILE A 116 -13.27 6.65 -6.65
C ILE A 116 -13.96 5.40 -7.20
N CYS A 117 -14.70 4.68 -6.36
CA CYS A 117 -15.52 3.55 -6.78
C CYS A 117 -16.85 3.49 -6.04
N VAL A 118 -17.71 2.59 -6.53
CA VAL A 118 -19.01 2.30 -5.95
C VAL A 118 -19.03 0.89 -5.35
N GLU A 119 -19.81 0.72 -4.29
CA GLU A 119 -19.96 -0.58 -3.64
C GLU A 119 -20.49 -1.63 -4.62
N GLY A 120 -19.88 -2.82 -4.59
CA GLY A 120 -20.24 -3.94 -5.47
C GLY A 120 -19.54 -3.93 -6.83
N GLU A 121 -18.79 -2.87 -7.18
CA GLU A 121 -17.89 -2.86 -8.33
C GLU A 121 -16.44 -3.15 -7.92
N THR A 122 -15.64 -3.62 -8.88
CA THR A 122 -14.21 -3.81 -8.64
C THR A 122 -13.52 -2.45 -8.60
N ALA A 123 -12.82 -2.15 -7.50
CA ALA A 123 -12.12 -0.87 -7.35
C ALA A 123 -11.09 -0.67 -8.49
N PRO A 124 -11.00 0.54 -9.10
CA PRO A 124 -10.05 0.83 -10.18
C PRO A 124 -8.60 0.46 -9.87
N ILE A 125 -8.16 0.70 -8.63
CA ILE A 125 -6.83 0.31 -8.17
C ILE A 125 -6.58 -1.22 -8.23
N VAL A 126 -7.60 -2.02 -7.93
CA VAL A 126 -7.52 -3.49 -8.03
C VAL A 126 -7.41 -3.92 -9.48
N VAL A 127 -8.15 -3.26 -10.39
CA VAL A 127 -8.04 -3.51 -11.84
C VAL A 127 -6.62 -3.23 -12.33
N GLU A 128 -6.03 -2.11 -11.90
CA GLU A 128 -4.67 -1.73 -12.26
C GLU A 128 -3.64 -2.73 -11.73
N LEU A 129 -3.71 -3.10 -10.45
CA LEU A 129 -2.82 -4.11 -9.86
C LEU A 129 -2.91 -5.47 -10.58
N ILE A 130 -4.13 -5.93 -10.90
CA ILE A 130 -4.32 -7.18 -11.66
C ILE A 130 -3.69 -7.07 -13.06
N SER A 131 -3.80 -5.91 -13.72
CA SER A 131 -3.16 -5.65 -15.01
C SER A 131 -1.63 -5.77 -14.90
N LEU A 132 -1.03 -5.10 -13.91
CA LEU A 132 0.40 -5.14 -13.63
C LEU A 132 0.89 -6.56 -13.31
N PHE A 133 0.16 -7.32 -12.48
CA PHE A 133 0.50 -8.69 -12.15
C PHE A 133 0.49 -9.61 -13.38
N ASN A 134 -0.51 -9.48 -14.25
CA ASN A 134 -0.58 -10.26 -15.50
C ASN A 134 0.54 -9.88 -16.48
N ASN A 135 0.88 -8.58 -16.57
CA ASN A 135 1.99 -8.12 -17.39
C ASN A 135 3.32 -8.68 -16.89
N GLY A 136 3.56 -8.69 -15.58
CA GLY A 136 4.78 -9.26 -15.03
C GLY A 136 4.93 -10.76 -15.30
N ILE A 137 3.85 -11.56 -15.20
CA ILE A 137 3.88 -12.97 -15.62
C ILE A 137 4.35 -13.09 -17.07
N LYS A 138 3.76 -12.29 -17.97
CA LYS A 138 4.14 -12.27 -19.39
C LYS A 138 5.63 -11.92 -19.55
N PHE A 139 6.12 -10.88 -18.87
CA PHE A 139 7.50 -10.45 -18.99
C PHE A 139 8.50 -11.44 -18.40
N VAL A 140 8.13 -12.13 -17.31
CA VAL A 140 8.92 -13.24 -16.75
C VAL A 140 9.06 -14.37 -17.76
N VAL A 141 7.95 -14.80 -18.39
CA VAL A 141 7.96 -15.87 -19.41
C VAL A 141 8.77 -15.46 -20.64
N GLU A 142 8.66 -14.20 -21.06
CA GLU A 142 9.42 -13.66 -22.19
C GLU A 142 10.88 -13.31 -21.86
N GLY A 143 11.29 -13.38 -20.58
CA GLY A 143 12.64 -13.03 -20.13
C GLY A 143 12.98 -11.54 -20.26
N LYS A 144 11.98 -10.65 -20.23
CA LYS A 144 12.16 -9.21 -20.41
C LYS A 144 12.41 -8.51 -19.08
N CYS A 145 13.62 -8.64 -18.55
CA CYS A 145 13.93 -8.18 -17.19
C CYS A 145 13.75 -6.67 -16.98
N ASP A 146 14.02 -5.84 -17.98
CA ASP A 146 13.79 -4.39 -17.89
C ASP A 146 12.30 -4.05 -17.77
N ASP A 147 11.44 -4.80 -18.48
CA ASP A 147 9.98 -4.64 -18.38
C ASP A 147 9.45 -5.15 -17.03
N ILE A 148 10.06 -6.20 -16.45
CA ILE A 148 9.77 -6.63 -15.08
C ILE A 148 10.14 -5.53 -14.09
N GLU A 149 11.35 -4.95 -14.20
CA GLU A 149 11.81 -3.87 -13.32
C GLU A 149 10.88 -2.66 -13.38
N SER A 150 10.47 -2.25 -14.59
CA SER A 150 9.46 -1.20 -14.78
C SER A 150 8.11 -1.58 -14.15
N THR A 151 7.64 -2.81 -14.35
CA THR A 151 6.38 -3.30 -13.75
C THR A 151 6.41 -3.27 -12.22
N ILE A 152 7.55 -3.63 -11.61
CA ILE A 152 7.73 -3.56 -10.15
C ILE A 152 7.61 -2.11 -9.67
N GLY A 153 8.27 -1.17 -10.34
CA GLY A 153 8.16 0.26 -10.01
C GLY A 153 6.72 0.78 -10.09
N ASN A 154 5.96 0.34 -11.10
CA ASN A 154 4.54 0.72 -11.21
C ASN A 154 3.68 0.08 -10.12
N ILE A 155 3.96 -1.17 -9.72
CA ILE A 155 3.30 -1.79 -8.57
C ILE A 155 3.59 -0.97 -7.31
N GLU A 156 4.84 -0.52 -7.11
CA GLU A 156 5.22 0.36 -5.99
C GLU A 156 4.42 1.65 -5.97
N TYR A 157 4.26 2.34 -7.10
CA TYR A 157 3.49 3.60 -7.14
C TYR A 157 2.01 3.38 -6.82
N VAL A 158 1.42 2.31 -7.35
CA VAL A 158 0.01 1.99 -7.12
C VAL A 158 -0.23 1.53 -5.69
N MET A 159 0.67 0.75 -5.08
CA MET A 159 0.51 0.27 -3.69
C MET A 159 0.63 1.37 -2.64
N LEU A 160 1.27 2.51 -2.95
CA LEU A 160 1.36 3.64 -2.03
C LEU A 160 0.04 4.42 -1.94
N VAL A 161 -0.81 4.39 -2.96
CA VAL A 161 -2.14 5.04 -2.98
C VAL A 161 -2.99 4.67 -1.75
N PRO A 162 -3.24 3.39 -1.44
CA PRO A 162 -4.04 3.03 -0.26
C PRO A 162 -3.35 3.38 1.06
N LEU A 163 -2.02 3.55 1.08
CA LEU A 163 -1.32 4.03 2.27
C LEU A 163 -1.55 5.52 2.49
N VAL A 164 -1.48 6.32 1.42
CA VAL A 164 -1.83 7.75 1.44
C VAL A 164 -3.29 7.94 1.86
N GLN A 165 -4.21 7.21 1.22
CA GLN A 165 -5.64 7.23 1.57
C GLN A 165 -5.88 6.86 3.03
N GLY A 166 -5.26 5.77 3.50
CA GLY A 166 -5.38 5.33 4.89
C GLY A 166 -4.89 6.36 5.90
N ILE A 167 -3.78 7.06 5.62
CA ILE A 167 -3.28 8.12 6.50
C ILE A 167 -4.28 9.26 6.61
N ILE A 168 -4.83 9.75 5.49
CA ILE A 168 -5.83 10.82 5.47
C ILE A 168 -7.10 10.38 6.20
N HIS A 169 -7.62 9.20 5.88
CA HIS A 169 -8.82 8.64 6.48
C HIS A 169 -8.70 8.54 8.01
N TYR A 170 -7.62 7.94 8.49
CA TYR A 170 -7.40 7.82 9.93
C TYR A 170 -7.03 9.16 10.57
N ALA A 171 -6.47 10.13 9.84
CA ALA A 171 -6.29 11.49 10.35
C ALA A 171 -7.65 12.18 10.63
N LEU A 172 -8.59 12.08 9.67
CA LEU A 172 -9.96 12.62 9.78
C LEU A 172 -10.77 11.98 10.92
N ILE A 173 -10.55 10.68 11.19
CA ILE A 173 -11.17 10.00 12.33
C ILE A 173 -10.49 10.45 13.63
N ASN A 174 -9.16 10.40 13.68
CA ASN A 174 -8.42 10.55 14.92
C ASN A 174 -8.37 11.99 15.43
N GLU A 175 -8.48 13.01 14.57
CA GLU A 175 -8.53 14.42 15.01
C GLU A 175 -9.74 14.76 15.89
N LYS A 176 -10.81 13.96 15.76
CA LYS A 176 -12.07 14.06 16.51
C LYS A 176 -11.97 13.38 17.89
N LEU A 177 -10.89 12.65 18.16
CA LEU A 177 -10.69 11.93 19.41
C LEU A 177 -9.95 12.78 20.46
N ASP A 178 -10.24 12.50 21.72
CA ASP A 178 -9.57 13.11 22.85
C ASP A 178 -8.27 12.37 23.23
N ARG A 179 -7.39 13.08 23.93
CA ARG A 179 -6.21 12.49 24.57
C ARG A 179 -6.63 11.30 25.44
N GLY A 180 -5.91 10.18 25.30
CA GLY A 180 -6.16 8.97 26.09
C GLY A 180 -7.38 8.17 25.63
N SER A 181 -7.92 8.45 24.44
CA SER A 181 -8.92 7.59 23.81
C SER A 181 -8.42 6.14 23.68
N PHE A 182 -9.34 5.19 23.85
CA PHE A 182 -9.10 3.76 23.66
C PHE A 182 -9.50 3.25 22.28
N ASP A 183 -9.83 4.16 21.35
CA ASP A 183 -10.21 3.81 19.98
C ASP A 183 -9.06 3.11 19.25
N GLY A 184 -9.40 2.05 18.53
CA GLY A 184 -8.45 1.26 17.74
C GLY A 184 -7.90 2.02 16.53
N SER A 185 -8.65 3.01 16.02
CA SER A 185 -8.27 3.85 14.88
C SER A 185 -6.91 4.56 15.07
N LEU A 186 -6.50 4.81 16.32
CA LEU A 186 -5.18 5.35 16.65
C LEU A 186 -4.05 4.40 16.26
N ALA A 187 -4.21 3.10 16.52
CA ALA A 187 -3.22 2.10 16.18
C ALA A 187 -3.24 1.77 14.68
N ILE A 188 -4.40 1.87 14.04
CA ILE A 188 -4.51 1.69 12.59
C ILE A 188 -3.80 2.83 11.87
N GLY A 189 -4.05 4.10 12.25
CA GLY A 189 -3.38 5.27 11.70
C GLY A 189 -1.85 5.23 11.87
N ASP A 190 -1.36 4.79 13.03
CA ASP A 190 0.08 4.56 13.28
C ASP A 190 0.67 3.52 12.31
N ALA A 191 -0.03 2.41 12.08
CA ALA A 191 0.44 1.36 11.18
C ALA A 191 0.53 1.82 9.72
N PHE A 192 -0.44 2.64 9.26
CA PHE A 192 -0.40 3.27 7.94
C PHE A 192 0.76 4.26 7.81
N ALA A 193 0.93 5.15 8.80
CA ALA A 193 2.04 6.10 8.80
C ALA A 193 3.40 5.40 8.80
N ARG A 194 3.58 4.35 9.63
CA ARG A 194 4.82 3.56 9.65
C ARG A 194 5.16 2.92 8.30
N ALA A 195 4.15 2.57 7.50
CA ALA A 195 4.35 1.98 6.19
C ALA A 195 4.78 3.01 5.13
N LEU A 196 4.41 4.30 5.27
CA LEU A 196 4.67 5.33 4.26
C LEU A 196 5.76 6.34 4.63
N VAL A 197 5.88 6.72 5.91
CA VAL A 197 6.79 7.78 6.38
C VAL A 197 8.26 7.55 5.95
N PRO A 198 8.81 6.33 5.96
CA PRO A 198 10.16 6.11 5.44
C PRO A 198 10.32 6.45 3.95
N HIS A 199 9.28 6.23 3.14
CA HIS A 199 9.27 6.65 1.74
C HIS A 199 9.22 8.17 1.60
N ILE A 200 8.39 8.84 2.41
CA ILE A 200 8.34 10.31 2.45
C ILE A 200 9.70 10.89 2.84
N SER A 201 10.33 10.34 3.88
CA SER A 201 11.59 10.83 4.43
C SER A 201 12.75 10.75 3.43
N ALA A 202 12.67 9.91 2.40
CA ALA A 202 13.67 9.85 1.34
C ALA A 202 13.67 11.12 0.45
N PHE A 203 12.54 11.83 0.39
CA PHE A 203 12.35 13.03 -0.43
C PHE A 203 12.20 14.31 0.42
N ASP A 204 11.49 14.22 1.55
CA ASP A 204 11.29 15.34 2.46
C ASP A 204 11.17 14.91 3.93
N SER A 205 12.22 15.18 4.70
CA SER A 205 12.25 14.85 6.13
C SER A 205 11.26 15.65 6.96
N ASN A 206 10.86 16.85 6.50
CA ASN A 206 9.91 17.69 7.22
C ASN A 206 8.49 17.14 7.09
N SER A 207 8.00 16.89 5.87
CA SER A 207 6.75 16.19 5.63
C SER A 207 6.69 14.85 6.37
N ALA A 208 7.78 14.08 6.37
CA ALA A 208 7.87 12.83 7.12
C ALA A 208 7.64 13.05 8.62
N SER A 209 8.28 14.07 9.19
CA SER A 209 8.11 14.45 10.59
C SER A 209 6.69 14.93 10.88
N ASP A 210 6.06 15.69 9.99
CA ASP A 210 4.70 16.23 10.22
C ASP A 210 3.65 15.11 10.21
N VAL A 211 3.77 14.16 9.27
CA VAL A 211 2.93 12.95 9.24
C VAL A 211 3.18 12.09 10.47
N ASP A 212 4.44 11.78 10.81
CA ASP A 212 4.77 10.94 11.96
C ASP A 212 4.30 11.58 13.27
N ASN A 213 4.55 12.88 13.45
CA ASN A 213 4.08 13.62 14.61
C ASN A 213 2.56 13.57 14.73
N ASN A 214 1.78 13.56 13.67
CA ASN A 214 0.32 13.51 13.82
C ASN A 214 -0.24 12.09 13.98
N MET A 215 0.41 11.10 13.38
CA MET A 215 -0.13 9.74 13.24
C MET A 215 0.47 8.71 14.19
N SER A 216 1.68 8.93 14.71
CA SER A 216 2.34 7.97 15.61
C SER A 216 1.52 7.71 16.88
N PHE A 217 1.34 6.42 17.22
CA PHE A 217 0.53 5.96 18.34
C PHE A 217 1.05 6.52 19.67
N THR A 218 0.11 7.01 20.47
CA THR A 218 0.40 7.66 21.75
C THR A 218 -0.87 7.77 22.59
N THR A 219 -0.73 7.64 23.91
CA THR A 219 -1.81 7.90 24.88
C THR A 219 -1.64 9.24 25.59
N THR A 220 -0.49 9.91 25.40
CA THR A 220 -0.06 11.04 26.24
C THR A 220 -0.37 12.41 25.66
N ARG A 221 -0.75 12.48 24.39
CA ARG A 221 -1.10 13.71 23.67
C ARG A 221 -2.42 13.55 22.93
N LYS A 222 -2.98 14.67 22.47
CA LYS A 222 -4.15 14.66 21.59
C LYS A 222 -3.72 14.02 20.25
N PRO A 223 -4.45 13.04 19.71
CA PRO A 223 -4.21 12.52 18.37
C PRO A 223 -4.40 13.60 17.31
N VAL A 224 -3.61 13.55 16.23
CA VAL A 224 -3.70 14.47 15.08
C VAL A 224 -3.82 15.93 15.56
N GLN A 225 -2.89 16.31 16.44
CA GLN A 225 -2.95 17.57 17.19
C GLN A 225 -2.94 18.81 16.28
N ASP A 226 -2.30 18.71 15.12
CA ASP A 226 -2.18 19.79 14.14
C ASP A 226 -3.34 19.80 13.14
N GLY A 227 -4.19 18.75 13.16
CA GLY A 227 -5.37 18.61 12.30
C GLY A 227 -5.11 17.76 11.05
N SER A 228 -6.18 17.16 10.52
CA SER A 228 -6.11 16.29 9.33
C SER A 228 -5.60 17.02 8.08
N MET A 229 -5.91 18.32 7.96
CA MET A 229 -5.43 19.15 6.85
C MET A 229 -3.91 19.32 6.83
N GLU A 230 -3.26 19.45 8.00
CA GLU A 230 -1.80 19.55 8.06
C GLU A 230 -1.13 18.23 7.65
N VAL A 231 -1.75 17.09 7.98
CA VAL A 231 -1.31 15.77 7.49
C VAL A 231 -1.44 15.69 5.97
N ALA A 232 -2.56 16.16 5.39
CA ALA A 232 -2.76 16.20 3.95
C ALA A 232 -1.73 17.10 3.25
N ASN A 233 -1.50 18.32 3.74
CA ASN A 233 -0.50 19.25 3.19
C ASN A 233 0.92 18.66 3.20
N ALA A 234 1.26 17.91 4.26
CA ALA A 234 2.55 17.23 4.35
C ALA A 234 2.69 16.12 3.30
N LEU A 235 1.62 15.37 3.02
CA LEU A 235 1.57 14.37 1.96
C LEU A 235 1.68 15.01 0.58
N ASP A 236 0.95 16.08 0.30
CA ASP A 236 1.06 16.86 -0.94
C ASP A 236 2.49 17.34 -1.18
N THR A 237 3.09 17.94 -0.16
CA THR A 237 4.48 18.41 -0.24
C THR A 237 5.47 17.28 -0.52
N ALA A 238 5.22 16.07 0.00
CA ALA A 238 6.06 14.91 -0.26
C ALA A 238 5.94 14.42 -1.71
N ILE A 239 4.71 14.42 -2.24
CA ILE A 239 4.41 14.08 -3.65
C ILE A 239 5.11 15.06 -4.58
N ASP A 240 4.96 16.36 -4.35
CA ASP A 240 5.62 17.44 -5.10
C ASP A 240 7.15 17.30 -5.12
N LYS A 241 7.73 16.80 -4.02
CA LYS A 241 9.18 16.62 -3.86
C LYS A 241 9.70 15.30 -4.41
N GLY A 242 8.83 14.40 -4.85
CA GLY A 242 9.23 13.20 -5.59
C GLY A 242 8.68 11.88 -5.08
N LEU A 243 7.81 11.86 -4.06
CA LEU A 243 7.09 10.64 -3.70
C LEU A 243 6.15 10.27 -4.86
N LYS A 244 6.47 9.19 -5.58
CA LYS A 244 5.70 8.73 -6.73
C LYS A 244 4.51 7.88 -6.30
N VAL A 245 3.32 8.35 -6.64
CA VAL A 245 2.02 7.70 -6.40
C VAL A 245 1.12 7.93 -7.60
N GLU A 246 0.12 7.08 -7.79
CA GLU A 246 -0.87 7.24 -8.87
C GLU A 246 -1.98 8.20 -8.42
N CYS A 247 -1.85 9.50 -8.74
CA CYS A 247 -2.69 10.57 -8.20
C CYS A 247 -4.17 10.38 -8.52
N GLN A 248 -4.46 9.96 -9.76
CA GLN A 248 -5.84 9.71 -10.22
C GLN A 248 -6.57 8.61 -9.43
N LEU A 249 -5.85 7.78 -8.67
CA LEU A 249 -6.42 6.73 -7.83
C LEU A 249 -6.59 7.15 -6.36
N ILE A 250 -6.15 8.35 -5.96
CA ILE A 250 -6.25 8.85 -4.58
C ILE A 250 -7.67 9.32 -4.28
N GLY A 251 -8.21 10.27 -5.04
CA GLY A 251 -9.57 10.78 -4.84
C GLY A 251 -9.66 11.79 -3.70
N SER A 252 -10.84 11.90 -3.09
CA SER A 252 -11.09 12.87 -2.02
C SER A 252 -12.00 12.34 -0.93
N GLU A 253 -11.76 12.74 0.32
CA GLU A 253 -12.59 12.40 1.48
C GLU A 253 -12.80 13.65 2.35
N ASP A 254 -14.04 13.94 2.79
CA ASP A 254 -14.39 15.06 3.68
C ASP A 254 -13.82 16.45 3.26
N ASN A 255 -13.75 16.71 1.95
CA ASN A 255 -13.15 17.90 1.31
C ASN A 255 -11.62 17.98 1.37
N ILE A 256 -10.93 16.94 1.85
CA ILE A 256 -9.50 16.77 1.63
C ILE A 256 -9.33 16.15 0.24
N ASN A 257 -8.66 16.90 -0.63
CA ASN A 257 -8.21 16.44 -1.95
C ASN A 257 -6.75 16.84 -2.09
N LEU A 258 -5.90 15.85 -2.37
CA LEU A 258 -4.48 16.09 -2.60
C LEU A 258 -4.28 16.79 -3.95
N GLU A 259 -3.48 17.86 -3.98
CA GLU A 259 -3.10 18.57 -5.21
C GLU A 259 -1.99 17.81 -5.96
N CYS A 260 -2.24 16.53 -6.26
CA CYS A 260 -1.31 15.60 -6.88
C CYS A 260 -1.49 15.61 -8.41
N GLU A 261 -0.43 15.87 -9.16
CA GLU A 261 -0.39 15.72 -10.63
C GLU A 261 0.36 14.44 -11.03
N ASP A 262 -0.24 13.60 -11.88
CA ASP A 262 0.45 12.43 -12.42
C ASP A 262 1.67 12.90 -13.23
N SER A 263 2.86 12.39 -12.91
CA SER A 263 4.06 12.74 -13.69
C SER A 263 3.96 12.21 -15.12
N GLU A 264 4.46 12.95 -16.11
CA GLU A 264 4.44 12.53 -17.54
C GLU A 264 5.12 11.16 -17.78
N ASP A 265 6.00 10.73 -16.87
CA ASP A 265 6.65 9.41 -16.89
C ASP A 265 5.71 8.26 -16.46
N ALA A 266 4.58 8.56 -15.80
CA ALA A 266 3.53 7.63 -15.40
C ALA A 266 2.42 7.53 -16.47
N ALA A 267 2.76 7.74 -17.75
CA ALA A 267 1.83 7.65 -18.85
C ALA A 267 1.31 6.20 -19.05
N PHE A 268 0.33 5.80 -18.25
CA PHE A 268 -0.49 4.65 -18.54
C PHE A 268 -1.62 5.04 -19.49
N ALA A 269 -1.77 4.21 -20.52
CA ALA A 269 -2.82 4.36 -21.51
C ALA A 269 -4.18 4.33 -20.82
N LYS A 270 -4.97 5.38 -21.00
CA LYS A 270 -6.40 5.44 -20.65
C LYS A 270 -7.12 4.25 -21.27
N TYR A 271 -7.26 3.14 -20.55
CA TYR A 271 -8.10 2.05 -20.97
C TYR A 271 -9.55 2.39 -20.63
N SER A 272 -10.24 2.94 -21.62
CA SER A 272 -11.70 2.92 -21.63
C SER A 272 -12.15 1.47 -21.39
N VAL A 273 -13.03 1.29 -20.41
CA VAL A 273 -13.65 0.03 -19.93
C VAL A 273 -14.38 -0.77 -21.03
N SER A 274 -14.31 -0.35 -22.30
CA SER A 274 -15.02 -0.95 -23.43
C SER A 274 -14.24 -2.00 -24.23
N THR A 275 -12.95 -2.26 -23.97
CA THR A 275 -12.11 -3.09 -24.88
C THR A 275 -11.65 -4.46 -24.34
N ILE A 276 -11.92 -4.80 -23.07
CA ILE A 276 -11.45 -6.08 -22.48
C ILE A 276 -12.25 -7.32 -22.96
N ILE A 277 -13.30 -7.17 -23.76
CA ILE A 277 -14.15 -8.30 -24.19
C ILE A 277 -13.57 -9.11 -25.38
N LEU A 278 -12.50 -8.68 -26.06
CA LEU A 278 -12.08 -9.34 -27.32
C LEU A 278 -10.72 -10.07 -27.31
N SER A 279 -9.88 -9.93 -26.30
CA SER A 279 -8.54 -10.55 -26.31
C SER A 279 -8.38 -11.85 -25.51
N VAL A 280 -9.40 -12.29 -24.76
CA VAL A 280 -9.33 -13.55 -23.97
C VAL A 280 -9.83 -14.79 -24.72
N PHE A 281 -10.47 -14.63 -25.89
CA PHE A 281 -10.96 -15.77 -26.66
C PHE A 281 -9.89 -16.57 -27.43
N ALA A 282 -8.66 -16.05 -27.58
CA ALA A 282 -7.63 -16.69 -28.41
C ALA A 282 -6.64 -17.60 -27.63
N VAL A 283 -6.68 -17.61 -26.29
CA VAL A 283 -5.69 -18.38 -25.49
C VAL A 283 -6.31 -19.59 -24.79
N ILE A 284 -7.65 -19.72 -24.75
CA ILE A 284 -8.33 -20.81 -24.02
C ILE A 284 -8.91 -21.89 -24.96
N PHE A 285 -9.08 -21.62 -26.26
CA PHE A 285 -9.42 -22.66 -27.24
C PHE A 285 -8.39 -22.69 -28.35
N GLY A 286 -7.47 -23.65 -28.29
CA GLY A 286 -6.60 -23.97 -29.41
C GLY A 286 -7.40 -24.36 -30.65
N LEU A 287 -7.42 -23.45 -31.62
CA LEU A 287 -7.59 -23.67 -33.06
C LEU A 287 -6.69 -22.68 -33.80
#